data_AF-A0A9D5UCL1-F1
#
_entry.id   AF-A0A9D5UCL1-F1
#
_cell.length_a   1.000
_cell.length_b   1.000
_cell.length_c   1.000
_cell.angle_alpha   90.00
_cell.angle_beta   90.00
_cell.angle_gamma   90.00
#
_symmetry.space_group_name_H-M   'P 1'
#
loop_
_entity.id
_entity.type
_entity.pdbx_description
1 polymer ?
#
loop_
_entity_poly.entity_id
_entity_poly.type
_entity_poly.pdbx_seq_one_letter_code
_entity_poly.pdbx_strand_id
1 'polypeptide(L)'
;MNFWNAIVVGLKEIWSHKFRSLLTMLGIILGVSSLVAMSALVKGMETGAKESLVAIGGLQKIRIEPAEVPVEQRHLQDQAPGLTMNDVYALQASAQGVSNVFMCRRARREGASREDLLIHEGSHA
;
A
#
# COMPACT_ATOMS: atom_id res chain seq x y z
N MET A 1 -44.70 -13.05 -39.85
CA MET A 1 -43.49 -13.88 -39.67
C MET A 1 -43.27 -14.04 -38.18
N ASN A 2 -43.36 -15.26 -37.67
CA ASN A 2 -43.45 -15.51 -36.24
C ASN A 2 -42.03 -15.49 -35.63
N PHE A 3 -41.72 -14.51 -34.79
CA PHE A 3 -40.45 -14.38 -34.06
C PHE A 3 -40.03 -15.68 -33.36
N TRP A 4 -41.01 -16.45 -32.89
CA TRP A 4 -40.82 -17.75 -32.30
C TRP A 4 -40.11 -18.74 -33.23
N ASN A 5 -40.53 -18.79 -34.50
CA ASN A 5 -39.89 -19.68 -35.47
C ASN A 5 -38.45 -19.25 -35.79
N ALA A 6 -38.15 -17.95 -35.77
CA ALA A 6 -36.79 -17.45 -36.00
C ALA A 6 -35.83 -17.87 -34.88
N ILE A 7 -36.27 -17.80 -33.62
CA ILE A 7 -35.47 -18.23 -32.46
C ILE A 7 -35.20 -19.74 -32.50
N VAL A 8 -36.24 -20.54 -32.81
CA VAL A 8 -36.12 -22.00 -32.90
C VAL A 8 -35.17 -22.43 -34.02
N VAL A 9 -35.25 -21.78 -35.19
CA VAL A 9 -34.34 -22.05 -36.32
C VAL A 9 -32.90 -21.67 -35.97
N GLY A 10 -32.68 -20.52 -35.34
CA GLY A 10 -31.35 -20.09 -34.91
C GLY A 10 -30.68 -21.02 -33.88
N LEU A 11 -31.45 -21.50 -32.89
CA LEU A 11 -30.98 -22.50 -31.92
C LEU A 11 -30.58 -23.82 -32.60
N LYS A 12 -31.34 -24.25 -33.60
CA LYS A 12 -31.07 -25.47 -34.35
C LYS A 12 -29.80 -25.35 -35.21
N GLU A 13 -29.55 -24.18 -35.79
CA GLU A 13 -28.34 -23.87 -36.56
C GLU A 13 -27.07 -23.92 -35.69
N ILE A 14 -27.14 -23.34 -34.47
CA ILE A 14 -26.07 -23.38 -33.48
C ILE A 14 -25.75 -24.83 -33.07
N TRP A 15 -26.77 -25.67 -32.93
CA TRP A 15 -26.62 -27.08 -32.56
C TRP A 15 -26.02 -27.95 -33.68
N SER A 16 -26.23 -27.56 -34.94
CA SER A 16 -25.63 -28.19 -36.13
C SER A 16 -24.11 -28.01 -36.18
N HIS A 17 -23.61 -26.84 -35.79
CA HIS A 17 -22.18 -26.48 -35.89
C HIS A 17 -21.48 -26.40 -34.53
N LYS A 18 -21.41 -27.55 -33.86
CA LYS A 18 -20.91 -27.68 -32.48
C LYS A 18 -19.51 -27.10 -32.27
N PHE A 19 -18.55 -27.34 -33.16
CA PHE A 19 -17.16 -26.89 -32.97
C PHE A 19 -17.00 -25.37 -33.12
N ARG A 20 -17.58 -24.80 -34.18
CA ARG A 20 -17.54 -23.36 -34.45
C ARG A 20 -18.23 -22.58 -33.33
N SER A 21 -19.42 -23.03 -32.91
CA SER A 21 -20.18 -22.33 -31.87
C SER A 21 -19.58 -22.50 -30.48
N LEU A 22 -18.91 -23.62 -30.20
CA LEU A 22 -18.21 -23.82 -28.93
C LEU A 22 -16.97 -22.92 -28.82
N LEU A 23 -16.17 -22.82 -29.87
CA LEU A 23 -14.95 -22.01 -29.85
C LEU A 23 -15.25 -20.50 -29.69
N THR A 24 -16.33 -20.01 -30.32
CA THR A 24 -16.73 -18.60 -30.19
C THR A 24 -17.29 -18.28 -28.80
N MET A 25 -18.12 -19.16 -28.24
CA MET A 25 -18.61 -18.97 -26.86
C MET A 25 -17.48 -19.03 -25.84
N LEU A 26 -16.56 -19.99 -25.97
CA LEU A 26 -15.37 -20.06 -25.11
C LEU A 26 -14.53 -18.80 -25.23
N GLY A 27 -14.30 -18.29 -26.44
CA GLY A 27 -13.55 -17.05 -26.66
C GLY A 27 -14.17 -15.85 -25.91
N ILE A 28 -15.49 -15.70 -25.95
CA ILE A 28 -16.17 -14.61 -25.24
C ILE A 28 -16.08 -14.79 -23.72
N ILE A 29 -16.28 -16.01 -23.20
CA ILE A 29 -16.20 -16.30 -21.76
C ILE A 29 -14.79 -16.06 -21.22
N LEU A 30 -13.76 -16.56 -21.93
CA LEU A 30 -12.36 -16.35 -21.55
C LEU A 30 -11.96 -14.88 -21.68
N GLY A 31 -12.48 -14.17 -22.69
CA GLY A 31 -12.22 -12.74 -22.88
C GLY A 31 -12.78 -11.88 -21.75
N VAL A 32 -14.09 -12.02 -21.46
CA VAL A 32 -14.74 -11.22 -20.41
C VAL A 32 -14.22 -11.59 -19.03
N SER A 33 -13.96 -12.88 -18.76
CA SER A 33 -13.42 -13.31 -17.46
C SER A 33 -12.03 -12.72 -17.19
N SER A 34 -11.14 -12.69 -18.19
CA SER A 34 -9.82 -12.06 -18.04
C SER A 34 -9.90 -10.57 -17.72
N LEU A 35 -10.79 -9.84 -18.41
CA LEU A 35 -11.01 -8.41 -18.14
C LEU A 35 -11.54 -8.17 -16.72
N VAL A 36 -12.52 -8.96 -16.29
CA VAL A 36 -13.08 -8.87 -14.94
C VAL A 36 -12.02 -9.19 -13.89
N ALA A 37 -11.26 -10.27 -14.09
CA ALA A 37 -10.18 -10.67 -13.18
C ALA A 37 -9.11 -9.58 -13.04
N MET A 38 -8.63 -9.02 -14.16
CA MET A 38 -7.66 -7.93 -14.13
C MET A 38 -8.21 -6.70 -13.40
N SER A 39 -9.47 -6.33 -13.66
CA SER A 39 -10.11 -5.19 -12.99
C SER A 39 -10.23 -5.37 -11.47
N ALA A 40 -10.50 -6.61 -11.02
CA ALA A 40 -10.58 -6.95 -9.61
C ALA A 40 -9.20 -6.91 -8.95
N LEU A 41 -8.17 -7.47 -9.61
CA LEU A 41 -6.80 -7.43 -9.12
C LEU A 41 -6.29 -6.00 -8.95
N VAL A 42 -6.50 -5.13 -9.95
CA VAL A 42 -6.09 -3.72 -9.88
C VAL A 42 -6.74 -3.01 -8.71
N LYS A 43 -8.06 -3.17 -8.53
CA LYS A 43 -8.79 -2.57 -7.39
C LYS A 43 -8.32 -3.13 -6.05
N GLY A 44 -8.04 -4.43 -5.99
CA GLY A 44 -7.49 -5.08 -4.79
C GLY A 44 -6.13 -4.51 -4.41
N MET A 45 -5.23 -4.37 -5.39
CA MET A 45 -3.91 -3.78 -5.19
C MET A 45 -3.99 -2.32 -4.76
N GLU A 46 -4.86 -1.52 -5.39
CA GLU A 46 -5.06 -0.12 -5.01
C GLU A 46 -5.54 0.01 -3.57
N THR A 47 -6.49 -0.83 -3.16
CA THR A 47 -7.03 -0.85 -1.80
C THR A 47 -5.97 -1.29 -0.79
N GLY A 48 -5.24 -2.37 -1.07
CA GLY A 48 -4.17 -2.86 -0.19
C GLY A 48 -3.00 -1.87 -0.08
N ALA A 49 -2.64 -1.19 -1.16
CA ALA A 49 -1.63 -0.14 -1.14
C ALA A 49 -2.09 1.06 -0.30
N LYS A 50 -3.34 1.50 -0.46
CA LYS A 50 -3.93 2.56 0.37
C LYS A 50 -3.95 2.18 1.84
N GLU A 51 -4.36 0.96 2.17
CA GLU A 51 -4.41 0.48 3.56
C GLU A 51 -3.00 0.41 4.18
N SER A 52 -2.02 -0.10 3.43
CA SER A 52 -0.62 -0.14 3.86
C SER A 52 -0.06 1.26 4.12
N LEU A 53 -0.38 2.22 3.23
CA LEU A 53 0.00 3.62 3.42
C LEU A 53 -0.64 4.20 4.68
N VAL A 54 -1.93 3.99 4.89
CA VAL A 54 -2.65 4.46 6.09
C VAL A 54 -2.06 3.83 7.36
N ALA A 55 -1.73 2.53 7.35
CA ALA A 55 -1.15 1.83 8.49
C ALA A 55 0.22 2.40 8.93
N ILE A 56 1.02 2.90 7.99
CA ILE A 56 2.32 3.54 8.28
C ILE A 56 2.15 4.98 8.83
N GLY A 57 0.93 5.52 8.79
CA GLY A 57 0.58 6.89 9.20
C GLY A 57 0.18 7.80 8.03
N GLY A 58 0.16 7.26 6.81
CA GLY A 58 -0.28 7.94 5.59
C GLY A 58 0.53 9.19 5.24
N LEU A 59 -0.06 10.01 4.37
CA LEU A 59 0.43 11.37 4.05
C LEU A 59 0.17 12.39 5.17
N GLN A 60 -0.54 11.98 6.23
CA GLN A 60 -0.94 12.86 7.32
C GLN A 60 0.08 12.89 8.47
N LYS A 61 1.11 12.04 8.41
CA LYS A 61 2.17 11.96 9.42
C LYS A 61 3.47 12.57 8.89
N ILE A 62 3.84 13.73 9.41
CA ILE A 62 5.11 14.38 9.12
C ILE A 62 6.09 14.07 10.25
N ARG A 63 7.25 13.52 9.90
CA ARG A 63 8.33 13.24 10.85
C ARG A 63 9.46 14.24 10.63
N ILE A 64 9.76 15.01 11.66
CA ILE A 64 10.89 15.94 11.68
C ILE A 64 12.04 15.23 12.39
N GLU A 65 13.14 15.02 11.67
CA GLU A 65 14.37 14.45 12.21
C GLU A 65 15.51 15.47 12.08
N PRO A 66 16.42 15.55 13.07
CA PRO A 66 17.60 16.37 12.92
C PRO A 66 18.46 15.84 11.78
N ALA A 67 18.79 16.71 10.82
CA ALA A 67 19.71 16.39 9.74
C ALA A 67 21.16 16.35 10.26
N GLU A 68 21.98 15.51 9.65
CA GLU A 68 23.43 15.52 9.92
C GLU A 68 24.05 16.80 9.36
N VAL A 69 24.92 17.44 10.12
CA VAL A 69 25.59 18.66 9.66
C VAL A 69 26.66 18.31 8.61
N PRO A 70 26.80 19.12 7.54
CA PRO A 70 27.88 18.95 6.57
C PRO A 70 29.26 19.02 7.23
N VAL A 71 30.25 18.35 6.62
CA VAL A 71 31.62 18.20 7.17
C VAL A 71 32.28 19.56 7.48
N GLU A 72 32.03 20.57 6.64
CA GLU A 72 32.49 21.96 6.80
C GLU A 72 31.99 22.60 8.11
N GLN A 73 30.78 22.28 8.56
CA GLN A 73 30.10 22.93 9.69
C GLN A 73 30.06 22.06 10.95
N ARG A 74 30.84 20.98 11.02
CA ARG A 74 30.88 20.08 12.19
C ARG A 74 31.20 20.79 13.49
N HIS A 75 32.01 21.84 13.45
CA HIS A 75 32.34 22.65 14.63
C HIS A 75 31.15 23.43 15.21
N LEU A 76 30.04 23.55 14.48
CA LEU A 76 28.79 24.16 14.95
C LEU A 76 27.79 23.13 15.47
N GLN A 77 28.09 21.83 15.36
CA GLN A 77 27.19 20.76 15.80
C GLN A 77 26.93 20.85 17.32
N ASP A 78 27.98 21.11 18.10
CA ASP A 78 27.91 21.21 19.57
C ASP A 78 27.13 22.44 20.06
N GLN A 79 26.87 23.41 19.17
CA GLN A 79 26.16 24.65 19.51
C GLN A 79 24.67 24.59 19.14
N ALA A 80 24.22 23.53 18.46
CA ALA A 80 22.82 23.40 18.06
C ALA A 80 22.00 22.79 19.22
N PRO A 81 20.95 23.48 19.73
CA PRO A 81 20.11 22.99 20.83
C PRO A 81 19.23 21.77 20.46
N GLY A 82 19.24 21.36 19.19
CA GLY A 82 18.40 20.27 18.67
C GLY A 82 16.92 20.66 18.61
N LEU A 83 16.06 19.64 18.44
CA LEU A 83 14.60 19.81 18.52
C LEU A 83 14.20 19.97 19.98
N THR A 84 13.49 21.05 20.31
CA THR A 84 13.10 21.40 21.67
C THR A 84 11.58 21.34 21.86
N MET A 85 11.12 21.36 23.12
CA MET A 85 9.69 21.40 23.41
C MET A 85 9.05 22.74 23.00
N ASN A 86 9.83 23.82 22.92
CA ASN A 86 9.35 25.12 22.44
C ASN A 86 8.91 25.03 20.97
N ASP A 87 9.61 24.23 20.16
CA ASP A 87 9.25 23.99 18.76
C ASP A 87 7.89 23.27 18.65
N VAL A 88 7.61 22.33 19.56
CA VAL A 88 6.31 21.64 19.63
C VAL A 88 5.18 22.62 19.92
N TYR A 89 5.35 23.50 20.91
CA TYR A 89 4.34 24.52 21.25
C TYR A 89 4.14 25.53 20.12
N ALA A 90 5.23 25.96 19.47
CA ALA A 90 5.16 26.88 18.34
C ALA A 90 4.39 26.26 17.15
N LEU A 91 4.64 24.98 16.85
CA LEU A 91 3.92 24.24 15.81
C LEU A 91 2.43 24.07 16.16
N GLN A 92 2.12 23.77 17.42
CA GLN A 92 0.72 23.59 17.86
C GLN A 92 -0.08 24.90 17.80
N ALA A 93 0.55 26.04 18.11
CA ALA A 93 -0.11 27.35 18.07
C ALA A 93 -0.25 27.92 16.65
N SER A 94 0.68 27.60 15.75
CA SER A 94 0.78 28.26 14.45
C SER A 94 0.23 27.43 13.28
N ALA A 95 0.22 26.09 13.39
CA ALA A 95 -0.16 25.23 12.27
C ALA A 95 -1.65 24.83 12.32
N GLN A 96 -2.50 25.55 11.59
CA GLN A 96 -3.96 25.31 11.52
C GLN A 96 -4.36 23.95 10.89
N GLY A 97 -3.42 23.22 10.28
CA GLY A 97 -3.66 21.89 9.68
C GLY A 97 -3.14 20.71 10.51
N VAL A 98 -2.55 20.95 11.68
CA VAL A 98 -1.91 19.91 12.49
C VAL A 98 -2.72 19.66 13.74
N SER A 99 -3.43 18.54 13.79
CA SER A 99 -4.29 18.20 14.93
C SER A 99 -3.49 17.82 16.17
N ASN A 100 -2.37 17.12 15.99
CA ASN A 100 -1.59 16.54 17.07
C ASN A 100 -0.09 16.64 16.77
N VAL A 101 0.68 17.14 17.75
CA VAL A 101 2.15 17.18 17.70
C VAL A 101 2.68 16.46 18.93
N PHE A 102 3.60 15.52 18.74
CA PHE A 102 4.23 14.79 19.84
C PHE A 102 5.73 14.70 19.62
N MET A 103 6.50 14.93 20.68
CA MET A 103 7.93 14.67 20.66
C MET A 103 8.19 13.18 20.91
N CYS A 104 8.68 12.48 19.90
CA CYS A 104 9.05 11.07 20.03
C CYS A 104 10.53 10.97 20.41
N ARG A 105 10.82 10.70 21.68
CA ARG A 105 12.21 10.47 22.12
C ARG A 105 12.60 9.08 21.64
N ARG A 106 13.40 9.00 20.56
CA ARG A 106 13.91 7.74 20.04
C ARG A 106 14.75 7.07 21.14
N ALA A 107 14.32 5.92 21.65
CA ALA A 107 15.15 5.10 22.50
C ALA A 107 16.36 4.68 21.67
N ARG A 108 17.49 5.36 21.85
CA ARG A 108 18.75 5.01 21.24
C ARG A 108 19.19 3.69 21.90
N ARG A 109 18.88 2.55 21.26
CA ARG A 109 19.59 1.31 21.54
C ARG A 109 21.00 1.47 20.98
N GLU A 110 21.88 2.06 21.77
CA GLU A 110 23.32 1.91 21.60
C GLU A 110 23.67 0.44 21.84
N GLY A 111 24.27 -0.21 20.85
CA GLY A 111 25.00 -1.47 21.07
C GLY A 111 24.22 -2.80 20.96
N ALA A 112 23.38 -3.00 19.93
CA ALA A 112 23.08 -4.38 19.53
C ALA A 112 24.30 -4.96 18.77
N SER A 113 25.26 -5.49 19.54
CA SER A 113 26.28 -6.39 19.00
C SER A 113 25.59 -7.56 18.31
N ARG A 114 26.14 -7.98 17.18
CA ARG A 114 25.59 -8.96 16.23
C ARG A 114 25.57 -10.41 16.77
N GLU A 115 25.68 -10.56 18.10
CA GLU A 115 25.88 -11.83 18.82
C GLU A 115 24.72 -12.14 19.77
N ASP A 116 23.90 -11.16 20.16
CA ASP A 116 22.75 -11.37 21.08
C ASP A 116 21.48 -11.89 20.39
N LEU A 117 21.46 -11.96 19.05
CA LEU A 117 20.31 -12.49 18.30
C LEU A 117 20.32 -14.04 18.20
N LEU A 118 21.35 -14.72 18.72
CA LEU A 118 21.47 -16.18 18.65
C LEU A 118 20.98 -16.93 19.90
N ILE A 119 20.46 -16.23 20.92
CA ILE A 119 19.92 -16.87 22.14
C ILE A 119 18.42 -16.59 22.27
N HIS A 120 17.63 -16.88 21.23
CA HIS A 120 16.19 -17.06 21.42
C HIS A 120 15.50 -17.94 20.35
N GLU A 121 16.26 -18.80 19.68
CA GLU A 121 15.76 -19.89 18.83
C GLU A 121 16.37 -21.20 19.38
N GLY A 122 15.72 -21.79 20.39
CA GLY A 122 16.07 -23.15 20.84
C GLY A 122 15.92 -23.40 22.34
N SER A 123 14.69 -23.71 22.77
CA SER A 123 14.34 -24.78 23.72
C SER A 123 12.83 -24.64 23.99
N HIS A 124 11.96 -25.33 23.26
CA HIS A 124 11.50 -26.67 23.64
C HIS A 124 11.44 -26.89 25.16
N ALA A 125 10.24 -26.70 25.70
CA ALA A 125 9.53 -27.64 26.56
C ALA A 125 8.02 -27.38 26.39
#